data_AF-A0A2V9QEK4-F1
#
_entry.id   AF-A0A2V9QEK4-F1
#
_cell.length_a   1.000
_cell.length_b   1.000
_cell.length_c   1.000
_cell.angle_alpha   90.00
_cell.angle_beta   90.00
_cell.angle_gamma   90.00
#
_symmetry.space_group_name_H-M   'P 1'
#
loop_
_entity.id
_entity.type
_entity.pdbx_description
1 polymer ?
#
loop_
_entity_poly.entity_id
_entity_poly.type
_entity_poly.pdbx_seq_one_letter_code
_entity_poly.pdbx_strand_id
1 'polypeptide(L)'
;MGTLNSQSATGTGQGTAAAPAREINRHPIASDAIAHDTGYGLPCAKCKTYYTAALAACPVCKSPQRVSPLEPLAAVTPVESLPDPEQLEEERERFLREFNAQVVAAPLPADSPTPAMHCNRHENHFNSPAVANICQACYDQLQERVDVLEAAMHMDLREAAQIVYDAVWSDPSDPSKTYQNAAQSLLVELRRRSAITQVFGQLQPPVN
;
A
#
# COMPACT_ATOMS: atom_id res chain seq x y z
N MET A 1 75.71 -34.07 -14.37
CA MET A 1 75.43 -32.81 -15.11
C MET A 1 73.92 -32.73 -15.29
N GLY A 2 73.13 -31.82 -14.74
CA GLY A 2 73.37 -30.69 -13.84
C GLY A 2 72.11 -30.46 -12.98
N THR A 3 72.37 -30.30 -11.68
CA THR A 3 71.64 -29.59 -10.62
C THR A 3 70.18 -29.13 -10.81
N LEU A 4 69.32 -29.70 -9.95
CA LEU A 4 68.11 -29.08 -9.40
C LEU A 4 68.48 -27.79 -8.67
N ASN A 5 67.72 -26.71 -8.88
CA ASN A 5 67.84 -25.50 -8.06
C ASN A 5 66.45 -25.01 -7.65
N SER A 6 66.08 -25.35 -6.42
CA SER A 6 64.99 -24.74 -5.66
C SER A 6 65.43 -23.33 -5.24
N GLN A 7 64.67 -22.31 -5.62
CA GLN A 7 64.84 -20.96 -5.08
C GLN A 7 63.65 -20.62 -4.20
N SER A 8 63.95 -20.47 -2.91
CA SER A 8 63.08 -19.86 -1.91
C SER A 8 63.03 -18.35 -2.17
N ALA A 9 61.86 -17.83 -2.54
CA ALA A 9 61.63 -16.39 -2.61
C ALA A 9 61.07 -15.90 -1.27
N THR A 10 61.96 -15.41 -0.41
CA THR A 10 61.61 -14.52 0.70
C THR A 10 61.25 -13.14 0.14
N GLY A 11 59.96 -12.84 0.07
CA GLY A 11 59.43 -11.52 -0.26
C GLY A 11 58.86 -10.83 0.98
N THR A 12 59.67 -9.99 1.61
CA THR A 12 59.27 -9.02 2.64
C THR A 12 58.51 -7.88 1.97
N GLY A 13 57.18 -7.90 2.02
CA GLY A 13 56.31 -6.81 1.58
C GLY A 13 55.70 -6.10 2.78
N GLN A 14 56.20 -4.89 3.05
CA GLN A 14 55.71 -4.01 4.11
C GLN A 14 54.24 -3.63 3.89
N GLY A 15 53.46 -3.66 4.97
CA GLY A 15 52.08 -3.20 4.99
C GLY A 15 51.97 -1.75 4.55
N THR A 16 51.26 -1.52 3.45
CA THR A 16 50.92 -0.17 2.99
C THR A 16 49.84 0.40 3.90
N ALA A 17 50.16 1.55 4.47
CA ALA A 17 49.35 2.34 5.38
C ALA A 17 47.92 2.59 4.85
N ALA A 18 46.98 2.60 5.80
CA ALA A 18 45.61 3.04 5.60
C ALA A 18 45.59 4.45 4.98
N ALA A 19 44.77 4.62 3.94
CA ALA A 19 44.48 5.93 3.38
C ALA A 19 43.86 6.85 4.45
N PRO A 20 44.24 8.14 4.52
CA PRO A 20 43.63 9.07 5.46
C PRO A 20 42.15 9.26 5.10
N ALA A 21 41.29 9.12 6.11
CA ALA A 21 39.86 9.37 6.00
C ALA A 21 39.62 10.80 5.48
N ARG A 22 38.80 10.91 4.43
CA ARG A 22 38.34 12.19 3.90
C ARG A 22 37.55 12.91 5.00
N GLU A 23 38.10 14.02 5.47
CA GLU A 23 37.49 14.88 6.47
C GLU A 23 36.23 15.51 5.87
N ILE A 24 35.07 15.10 6.38
CA ILE A 24 33.77 15.65 5.98
C ILE A 24 33.64 17.00 6.68
N ASN A 25 33.95 18.08 5.97
CA ASN A 25 33.61 19.44 6.38
C ASN A 25 32.08 19.59 6.39
N ARG A 26 31.45 19.22 7.51
CA ARG A 26 30.03 19.50 7.78
C ARG A 26 29.90 21.01 7.92
N HIS A 27 29.56 21.67 6.82
CA HIS A 27 29.00 23.00 6.88
C HIS A 27 27.70 22.89 7.70
N PRO A 28 27.49 23.72 8.73
CA PRO A 28 26.20 23.77 9.40
C PRO A 28 25.23 24.39 8.40
N ILE A 29 24.51 23.54 7.67
CA ILE A 29 23.25 23.96 7.09
C ILE A 29 22.40 24.26 8.32
N ALA A 30 22.15 25.54 8.58
CA ALA A 30 21.05 25.96 9.42
C ALA A 30 19.76 25.47 8.74
N SER A 31 19.47 24.19 8.94
CA SER A 31 18.13 23.67 8.82
C SER A 31 17.37 24.34 9.96
N ASP A 32 16.73 25.47 9.66
CA ASP A 32 15.44 25.75 10.25
C ASP A 32 14.57 24.55 9.88
N ALA A 33 14.67 23.51 10.71
CA ALA A 33 13.75 22.42 10.74
C ALA A 33 12.43 23.06 11.14
N ILE A 34 11.65 23.47 10.15
CA ILE A 34 10.21 23.59 10.33
C ILE A 34 9.78 22.16 10.66
N ALA A 35 9.72 21.87 11.95
CA ALA A 35 9.08 20.68 12.45
C ALA A 35 7.66 20.71 11.89
N HIS A 36 7.41 19.89 10.87
CA HIS A 36 6.05 19.61 10.44
C HIS A 36 5.45 18.76 11.55
N ASP A 37 4.95 19.44 12.57
CA ASP A 37 4.24 18.86 13.69
C ASP A 37 2.89 18.38 13.13
N THR A 38 2.89 17.16 12.60
CA THR A 38 1.71 16.53 11.99
C THR A 38 0.76 16.09 13.10
N GLY A 39 0.10 17.08 13.71
CA GLY A 39 -0.89 16.88 14.75
C GLY A 39 -1.94 17.99 14.71
N TYR A 40 -3.21 17.59 14.73
CA TYR A 40 -4.29 18.53 15.05
C TYR A 40 -4.24 18.82 16.54
N GLY A 41 -4.26 20.10 16.92
CA GLY A 41 -4.44 20.48 18.32
C GLY A 41 -5.91 20.38 18.73
N LEU A 42 -6.18 20.65 20.01
CA LEU A 42 -7.54 20.70 20.56
C LEU A 42 -8.43 21.68 19.77
N PRO A 43 -9.74 21.43 19.71
CA PRO A 43 -10.65 22.25 18.94
C PRO A 43 -10.68 23.68 19.49
N CYS A 44 -10.99 24.63 18.62
CA CYS A 44 -11.19 26.02 19.00
C CYS A 44 -12.34 26.14 20.02
N ALA A 45 -12.14 26.89 21.11
CA ALA A 45 -13.19 27.10 22.12
C ALA A 45 -14.43 27.83 21.57
N LYS A 46 -14.25 28.67 20.54
CA LYS A 46 -15.31 29.50 19.97
C LYS A 46 -16.11 28.82 18.85
N CYS A 47 -15.45 28.15 17.91
CA CYS A 47 -16.11 27.54 16.75
C CYS A 47 -16.00 26.01 16.69
N LYS A 48 -15.36 25.38 17.68
CA LYS A 48 -15.17 23.91 17.80
C LYS A 48 -14.40 23.27 16.64
N THR A 49 -13.81 24.07 15.74
CA THR A 49 -13.02 23.57 14.62
C THR A 49 -11.66 23.06 15.11
N TYR A 50 -11.28 21.86 14.71
CA TYR A 50 -9.93 21.32 14.89
C TYR A 50 -8.97 22.00 13.90
N TYR A 51 -7.80 22.39 14.39
CA TYR A 51 -6.78 23.05 13.58
C TYR A 51 -5.39 22.66 14.10
N THR A 52 -4.40 22.75 13.22
CA THR A 52 -3.03 22.26 13.46
C THR A 52 -2.47 22.82 14.77
N ALA A 53 -1.74 21.98 15.52
CA ALA A 53 -1.18 22.38 16.83
C ALA A 53 -0.20 23.56 16.71
N ALA A 54 0.51 23.65 15.58
CA ALA A 54 1.45 24.73 15.28
C ALA A 54 0.80 26.12 15.13
N LEU A 55 -0.51 26.20 14.82
CA LEU A 55 -1.21 27.48 14.71
C LEU A 55 -1.60 28.00 16.10
N ALA A 56 -1.21 29.23 16.41
CA ALA A 56 -1.54 29.91 17.67
C ALA A 56 -3.00 30.41 17.73
N ALA A 57 -3.69 30.49 16.59
CA ALA A 57 -5.08 30.96 16.51
C ALA A 57 -5.88 30.14 15.50
N CYS A 58 -7.18 30.01 15.76
CA CYS A 58 -8.08 29.28 14.88
C CYS A 58 -8.18 29.97 13.50
N PRO A 59 -8.00 29.24 12.38
CA PRO A 59 -8.11 29.82 11.04
C PRO A 59 -9.53 30.30 10.69
N VAL A 60 -10.54 29.80 11.40
CA VAL A 60 -11.96 30.12 11.12
C VAL A 60 -12.39 31.40 11.84
N CYS A 61 -12.18 31.49 13.15
CA CYS A 61 -12.71 32.60 13.96
C CYS A 61 -11.63 33.47 14.62
N LYS A 62 -10.34 33.22 14.30
CA LYS A 62 -9.17 33.98 14.77
C LYS A 62 -9.01 34.07 16.29
N SER A 63 -9.74 33.26 17.06
CA SER A 63 -9.57 33.19 18.50
C SER A 63 -8.34 32.36 18.86
N PRO A 64 -7.53 32.80 19.85
CA PRO A 64 -6.36 32.04 20.32
C PRO A 64 -6.73 30.93 21.31
N GLN A 65 -7.97 30.90 21.80
CA GLN A 65 -8.42 29.97 22.82
C GLN A 65 -8.75 28.60 22.21
N ARG A 66 -8.11 27.55 22.75
CA ARG A 66 -8.46 26.15 22.52
C ARG A 66 -9.24 25.61 23.71
N VAL A 67 -10.04 24.57 23.49
CA VAL A 67 -10.69 23.83 24.58
C VAL A 67 -9.59 23.22 25.45
N SER A 68 -9.65 23.41 26.78
CA SER A 68 -8.69 22.82 27.71
C SER A 68 -8.96 21.31 27.85
N PRO A 69 -7.93 20.45 27.89
CA PRO A 69 -8.11 19.03 28.20
C PRO A 69 -8.69 18.77 29.60
N LEU A 70 -8.57 19.76 30.48
CA LEU A 70 -8.91 19.66 31.90
C LEU A 70 -10.25 20.30 32.24
N GLU A 71 -11.07 20.73 31.27
CA GLU A 71 -12.44 21.09 31.61
C GLU A 71 -13.19 19.82 32.01
N PRO A 72 -13.68 19.71 33.25
CA PRO A 72 -14.65 18.69 33.56
C PRO A 72 -15.84 18.95 32.64
N LEU A 73 -16.20 17.95 31.82
CA LEU A 73 -17.49 17.93 31.14
C LEU A 73 -18.52 18.34 32.19
N ALA A 74 -19.13 19.52 32.00
CA ALA A 74 -20.25 19.91 32.83
C ALA A 74 -21.21 18.73 32.78
N ALA A 75 -21.38 18.07 33.93
CA ALA A 75 -22.23 16.90 34.04
C ALA A 75 -23.61 17.36 33.60
N VAL A 76 -23.98 17.02 32.36
CA VAL A 76 -25.36 17.03 31.93
C VAL A 76 -25.99 16.04 32.88
N THR A 77 -26.71 16.53 33.89
CA THR A 77 -27.54 15.68 34.73
C THR A 77 -28.47 14.95 33.78
N PRO A 78 -28.29 13.64 33.53
CA PRO A 78 -29.26 12.90 32.77
C PRO A 78 -30.43 12.74 33.73
N VAL A 79 -31.46 13.58 33.61
CA VAL A 79 -32.78 13.26 34.14
C VAL A 79 -33.42 12.29 33.14
N GLU A 80 -32.76 11.15 32.98
CA GLU A 80 -33.31 9.95 32.38
C GLU A 80 -32.43 8.84 32.94
N SER A 81 -33.00 8.05 33.83
CA SER A 81 -32.35 6.85 34.36
C SER A 81 -31.90 6.03 33.16
N LEU A 82 -30.59 5.96 32.94
CA LEU A 82 -30.01 5.05 31.96
C LEU A 82 -30.58 3.66 32.27
N PRO A 83 -31.19 2.98 31.28
CA PRO A 83 -31.59 1.60 31.46
C PRO A 83 -30.40 0.79 31.95
N ASP A 84 -30.65 -0.14 32.86
CA ASP A 84 -29.63 -1.03 33.41
C ASP A 84 -28.81 -1.65 32.27
N PRO A 85 -27.47 -1.54 32.26
CA PRO A 85 -26.64 -2.00 31.14
C PRO A 85 -26.87 -3.48 30.80
N GLU A 86 -27.17 -4.31 31.80
CA GLU A 86 -27.48 -5.73 31.61
C GLU A 86 -28.80 -5.95 30.84
N GLN A 87 -29.83 -5.13 31.11
CA GLN A 87 -31.10 -5.19 30.39
C GLN A 87 -30.96 -4.74 28.94
N LEU A 88 -30.15 -3.70 28.71
CA LEU A 88 -29.89 -3.16 27.38
C LEU A 88 -29.08 -4.13 26.52
N GLU A 89 -28.17 -4.89 27.14
CA GLU A 89 -27.43 -5.96 26.48
C GLU A 89 -28.33 -7.16 26.16
N GLU A 90 -29.25 -7.52 27.05
CA GLU A 90 -30.24 -8.58 26.80
C GLU A 90 -31.23 -8.19 25.67
N GLU A 91 -31.69 -6.93 25.64
CA GLU A 91 -32.52 -6.42 24.55
C GLU A 91 -31.77 -6.38 23.22
N ARG A 92 -30.49 -5.98 23.24
CA ARG A 92 -29.62 -6.03 22.07
C ARG A 92 -29.47 -7.46 21.55
N GLU A 93 -29.27 -8.44 22.43
CA GLU A 93 -29.17 -9.84 22.04
C GLU A 93 -30.47 -10.41 21.48
N ARG A 94 -31.61 -10.04 22.08
CA ARG A 94 -32.94 -10.41 21.55
C ARG A 94 -33.14 -9.83 20.15
N PHE A 95 -32.88 -8.53 19.98
CA PHE A 95 -32.99 -7.85 18.69
C PHE A 95 -32.07 -8.46 17.64
N LEU A 96 -30.80 -8.74 17.99
CA LEU A 96 -29.86 -9.38 17.06
C LEU A 96 -30.31 -10.79 16.68
N ARG A 97 -30.90 -11.56 17.59
CA ARG A 97 -31.45 -12.88 17.28
C ARG A 97 -32.64 -12.80 16.34
N GLU A 98 -33.59 -11.91 16.60
CA GLU A 98 -34.77 -11.71 15.75
C GLU A 98 -34.40 -11.18 14.37
N PHE A 99 -33.49 -10.19 14.31
CA PHE A 99 -32.99 -9.64 13.06
C PHE A 99 -32.23 -10.68 12.24
N ASN A 100 -31.33 -11.46 12.86
CA ASN A 100 -30.64 -12.56 12.18
C ASN A 100 -31.63 -13.61 11.68
N ALA A 101 -32.65 -13.97 12.47
CA ALA A 101 -33.69 -14.89 12.03
C ALA A 101 -34.46 -14.35 10.82
N GLN A 102 -34.74 -13.05 10.78
CA GLN A 102 -35.43 -12.39 9.66
C GLN A 102 -34.56 -12.35 8.39
N VAL A 103 -33.26 -12.09 8.52
CA VAL A 103 -32.30 -12.10 7.40
C VAL A 103 -32.11 -13.52 6.83
N VAL A 104 -32.08 -14.54 7.71
CA VAL A 104 -31.94 -15.94 7.28
C VAL A 104 -33.23 -16.49 6.66
N ALA A 105 -34.41 -16.04 7.13
CA ALA A 105 -35.72 -16.49 6.64
C ALA A 105 -36.10 -15.87 5.28
N ALA A 106 -35.50 -14.75 4.89
CA ALA A 106 -35.68 -14.14 3.57
C ALA A 106 -34.35 -14.07 2.79
N PRO A 107 -33.77 -15.22 2.37
CA PRO A 107 -32.65 -15.21 1.43
C PRO A 107 -33.08 -14.45 0.16
N LEU A 108 -32.27 -13.47 -0.24
CA LEU A 108 -32.50 -12.77 -1.50
C LEU A 108 -32.59 -13.79 -2.65
N PRO A 109 -33.47 -13.56 -3.64
CA PRO A 109 -33.55 -14.43 -4.81
C PRO A 109 -32.17 -14.62 -5.44
N ALA A 110 -31.90 -15.81 -5.98
CA ALA A 110 -30.65 -16.14 -6.66
C ALA A 110 -30.36 -15.17 -7.83
N ASP A 111 -31.40 -14.57 -8.41
CA ASP A 111 -31.33 -13.58 -9.49
C ASP A 111 -31.13 -12.13 -8.99
N SER A 112 -30.89 -11.93 -7.69
CA SER A 112 -30.62 -10.59 -7.16
C SER A 112 -29.28 -10.07 -7.71
N PRO A 113 -29.26 -8.85 -8.31
CA PRO A 113 -28.11 -8.33 -9.04
C PRO A 113 -26.96 -7.89 -8.12
N THR A 114 -26.95 -8.28 -6.84
CA THR A 114 -25.84 -8.00 -5.93
C THR A 114 -24.64 -8.89 -6.29
N PRO A 115 -23.60 -8.33 -6.92
CA PRO A 115 -22.53 -9.11 -7.54
C PRO A 115 -21.56 -9.74 -6.53
N ALA A 116 -21.71 -9.43 -5.23
CA ALA A 116 -20.81 -9.88 -4.17
C ALA A 116 -21.21 -11.24 -3.56
N MET A 117 -22.40 -11.78 -3.88
CA MET A 117 -22.93 -12.97 -3.20
C MET A 117 -22.87 -14.25 -4.03
N HIS A 118 -22.38 -14.21 -5.27
CA HIS A 118 -22.23 -15.40 -6.10
C HIS A 118 -21.10 -15.23 -7.12
N CYS A 119 -20.46 -16.35 -7.47
CA CYS A 119 -19.52 -16.37 -8.58
C CYS A 119 -20.26 -16.28 -9.92
N ASN A 120 -19.89 -15.30 -10.74
CA ASN A 120 -20.51 -15.03 -12.05
C ASN A 120 -19.94 -15.89 -13.20
N ARG A 121 -18.94 -16.74 -12.94
CA ARG A 121 -18.30 -17.60 -13.96
C ARG A 121 -19.07 -18.91 -14.15
N HIS A 122 -20.10 -18.87 -14.98
CA HIS A 122 -20.97 -20.00 -15.28
C HIS A 122 -20.20 -21.24 -15.78
N GLU A 123 -19.10 -21.05 -16.51
CA GLU A 123 -18.21 -22.15 -16.96
C GLU A 123 -17.57 -22.95 -15.81
N ASN A 124 -17.45 -22.37 -14.62
CA ASN A 124 -16.89 -23.01 -13.43
C ASN A 124 -17.96 -23.61 -12.51
N HIS A 125 -19.24 -23.54 -12.90
CA HIS A 125 -20.38 -24.04 -12.13
C HIS A 125 -21.29 -24.92 -13.01
N PHE A 126 -21.39 -26.20 -12.70
CA PHE A 126 -22.16 -27.13 -13.53
C PHE A 126 -23.69 -26.93 -13.47
N ASN A 127 -24.24 -26.48 -12.33
CA ASN A 127 -25.70 -26.55 -12.10
C ASN A 127 -26.35 -25.26 -11.53
N SER A 128 -25.60 -24.32 -10.93
CA SER A 128 -26.12 -23.04 -10.41
C SER A 128 -24.97 -22.17 -9.86
N PRO A 129 -25.08 -20.82 -9.85
CA PRO A 129 -24.23 -19.97 -9.03
C PRO A 129 -24.23 -20.43 -7.56
N ALA A 130 -23.05 -20.57 -6.96
CA ALA A 130 -22.88 -20.93 -5.56
C ALA A 130 -22.78 -19.67 -4.67
N VAL A 131 -23.33 -19.74 -3.46
CA VAL A 131 -23.37 -18.64 -2.49
C VAL A 131 -21.97 -18.27 -1.98
N ALA A 132 -21.57 -17.02 -2.24
CA ALA A 132 -20.61 -16.12 -1.58
C ALA A 132 -19.30 -16.70 -0.97
N ASN A 133 -18.94 -17.95 -1.27
CA ASN A 133 -17.62 -18.49 -1.08
C ASN A 133 -16.93 -18.47 -2.44
N ILE A 134 -15.71 -17.95 -2.50
CA ILE A 134 -14.90 -18.09 -3.71
C ILE A 134 -14.74 -19.60 -3.91
N CYS A 135 -15.27 -20.14 -5.01
CA CYS A 135 -15.14 -21.57 -5.26
C CYS A 135 -13.65 -21.89 -5.47
N GLN A 136 -13.24 -23.11 -5.10
CA GLN A 136 -11.83 -23.53 -5.19
C GLN A 136 -11.26 -23.27 -6.59
N ALA A 137 -12.01 -23.56 -7.65
CA ALA A 137 -11.59 -23.30 -9.02
C ALA A 137 -11.31 -21.80 -9.31
N CYS A 138 -12.12 -20.88 -8.78
CA CYS A 138 -11.87 -19.44 -8.95
C CYS A 138 -10.69 -18.95 -8.12
N TYR A 139 -10.50 -19.52 -6.93
CA TYR A 139 -9.33 -19.23 -6.10
C TYR A 139 -8.05 -19.75 -6.79
N ASP A 140 -8.04 -21.00 -7.23
CA ASP A 140 -6.91 -21.62 -7.93
C ASP A 140 -6.54 -20.84 -9.20
N GLN A 141 -7.54 -20.42 -9.98
CA GLN A 141 -7.31 -19.63 -11.18
C GLN A 141 -6.76 -18.23 -10.87
N LEU A 142 -7.18 -17.62 -9.76
CA LEU A 142 -6.61 -16.35 -9.31
C LEU A 142 -5.17 -16.57 -8.83
N GLN A 143 -4.93 -17.63 -8.07
CA GLN A 143 -3.63 -17.99 -7.55
C GLN A 143 -2.64 -18.27 -8.68
N GLU A 144 -3.02 -19.07 -9.68
CA GLU A 144 -2.21 -19.34 -10.87
C GLU A 144 -1.80 -18.05 -11.59
N ARG A 145 -2.74 -17.09 -11.73
CA ARG A 145 -2.43 -15.79 -12.34
C ARG A 145 -1.46 -14.97 -11.50
N VAL A 146 -1.57 -15.03 -10.18
CA VAL A 146 -0.62 -14.37 -9.26
C VAL A 146 0.76 -15.02 -9.37
N ASP A 147 0.82 -16.35 -9.39
CA ASP A 147 2.07 -17.12 -9.49
C ASP A 147 2.79 -16.81 -10.82
N VAL A 148 2.05 -16.71 -11.94
CA VAL A 148 2.59 -16.31 -13.25
C VAL A 148 3.13 -14.87 -13.24
N LEU A 149 2.43 -13.95 -12.56
CA LEU A 149 2.88 -12.56 -12.41
C LEU A 149 4.13 -12.46 -11.54
N GLU A 150 4.15 -13.19 -10.43
CA GLU A 150 5.30 -13.26 -9.55
C GLU A 150 6.51 -13.84 -10.28
N ALA A 151 6.34 -14.95 -11.00
CA ALA A 151 7.40 -15.52 -11.83
C ALA A 151 7.89 -14.53 -12.91
N ALA A 152 7.01 -13.75 -13.52
CA ALA A 152 7.40 -12.72 -14.50
C ALA A 152 8.26 -11.60 -13.86
N MET A 153 7.95 -11.20 -12.61
CA MET A 153 8.74 -10.21 -11.87
C MET A 153 10.12 -10.72 -11.46
N HIS A 154 10.28 -12.05 -11.31
CA HIS A 154 11.57 -12.70 -11.03
C HIS A 154 12.46 -12.83 -12.29
N MET A 155 12.55 -11.76 -13.09
CA MET A 155 13.49 -11.66 -14.21
C MET A 155 14.94 -11.61 -13.71
N ASP A 156 15.84 -12.35 -14.37
CA ASP A 156 17.26 -12.33 -14.04
C ASP A 156 17.88 -10.95 -14.26
N LEU A 157 18.75 -10.52 -13.33
CA LEU A 157 19.46 -9.24 -13.41
C LEU A 157 20.24 -9.07 -14.73
N ARG A 158 20.86 -10.15 -15.22
CA ARG A 158 21.61 -10.15 -16.49
C ARG A 158 20.70 -9.84 -17.67
N GLU A 159 19.53 -10.45 -17.68
CA GLU A 159 18.55 -10.30 -18.74
C GLU A 159 17.92 -8.90 -18.70
N ALA A 160 17.54 -8.42 -17.52
CA ALA A 160 17.06 -7.06 -17.33
C ALA A 160 18.08 -6.02 -17.80
N ALA A 161 19.36 -6.20 -17.47
CA ALA A 161 20.43 -5.32 -17.92
C ALA A 161 20.61 -5.34 -19.44
N GLN A 162 20.47 -6.51 -20.08
CA GLN A 162 20.55 -6.62 -21.53
C GLN A 162 19.40 -5.88 -22.21
N ILE A 163 18.16 -6.04 -21.73
CA ILE A 163 16.99 -5.33 -22.26
C ILE A 163 17.16 -3.81 -22.16
N VAL A 164 17.65 -3.33 -21.01
CA VAL A 164 17.93 -1.91 -20.80
C VAL A 164 19.02 -1.42 -21.74
N TYR A 165 20.10 -2.18 -21.90
CA TYR A 165 21.19 -1.84 -22.81
C TYR A 165 20.68 -1.71 -24.25
N ASP A 166 19.96 -2.72 -24.75
CA ASP A 166 19.46 -2.72 -26.12
C ASP A 166 18.47 -1.57 -26.37
N ALA A 167 17.62 -1.25 -25.40
CA ALA A 167 16.63 -0.16 -25.49
C ALA A 167 17.24 1.25 -25.41
N VAL A 168 18.33 1.42 -24.65
CA VAL A 168 19.04 2.71 -24.56
C VAL A 168 19.82 2.96 -25.85
N TRP A 169 20.42 1.93 -26.43
CA TRP A 169 21.25 2.05 -27.63
C TRP A 169 20.46 1.97 -28.95
N SER A 170 19.16 1.70 -28.91
CA SER A 170 18.32 1.66 -30.12
C SER A 170 18.01 3.04 -30.72
N ASP A 171 17.99 4.11 -29.91
CA ASP A 171 17.85 5.50 -30.39
C ASP A 171 18.71 6.45 -29.53
N PRO A 172 19.98 6.66 -29.90
CA PRO A 172 20.90 7.52 -29.15
C PRO A 172 20.68 9.02 -29.41
N SER A 173 19.67 9.39 -30.21
CA SER A 173 19.46 10.76 -30.67
C SER A 173 18.97 11.69 -29.55
N ASP A 174 18.28 11.15 -28.55
CA ASP A 174 17.66 11.92 -27.46
C ASP A 174 17.90 11.26 -26.08
N PRO A 175 18.75 11.86 -25.23
CA PRO A 175 19.06 11.30 -23.91
C PRO A 175 17.88 11.38 -22.93
N SER A 176 16.81 12.12 -23.24
CA SER A 176 15.59 12.13 -22.42
C SER A 176 14.70 10.91 -22.69
N LYS A 177 14.79 10.31 -23.89
CA LYS A 177 14.00 9.15 -24.30
C LYS A 177 14.62 7.81 -23.90
N THR A 178 15.91 7.76 -23.59
CA THR A 178 16.60 6.52 -23.22
C THR A 178 15.98 5.84 -22.00
N TYR A 179 15.65 6.59 -20.94
CA TYR A 179 14.96 6.05 -19.77
C TYR A 179 13.53 5.60 -20.07
N GLN A 180 12.83 6.35 -20.92
CA GLN A 180 11.47 6.00 -21.34
C GLN A 180 11.46 4.71 -22.18
N ASN A 181 12.41 4.57 -23.10
CA ASN A 181 12.57 3.40 -23.95
C ASN A 181 12.95 2.16 -23.13
N ALA A 182 13.87 2.31 -22.17
CA ALA A 182 14.24 1.23 -21.26
C ALA A 182 13.05 0.78 -20.39
N ALA A 183 12.31 1.73 -19.80
CA ALA A 183 11.13 1.43 -19.00
C ALA A 183 10.04 0.74 -19.84
N GLN A 184 9.79 1.22 -21.06
CA GLN A 184 8.80 0.63 -21.95
C GLN A 184 9.19 -0.78 -22.38
N SER A 185 10.47 -1.02 -22.67
CA SER A 185 10.98 -2.35 -23.06
C SER A 185 10.88 -3.36 -21.93
N LEU A 186 11.23 -2.97 -20.70
CA LEU A 186 11.02 -3.81 -19.51
C LEU A 186 9.53 -4.13 -19.29
N LEU A 187 8.65 -3.14 -19.42
CA LEU A 187 7.21 -3.35 -19.29
C LEU A 187 6.63 -4.27 -20.37
N VAL A 188 7.12 -4.17 -21.61
CA VAL A 188 6.73 -5.08 -22.69
C VAL A 188 7.16 -6.50 -22.36
N GLU A 189 8.38 -6.69 -21.87
CA GLU A 189 8.91 -8.01 -21.54
C GLU A 189 8.18 -8.65 -20.34
N LEU A 190 7.92 -7.87 -19.29
CA LEU A 190 7.13 -8.32 -18.13
C LEU A 190 5.69 -8.71 -18.53
N ARG A 191 5.06 -7.93 -19.43
CA ARG A 191 3.72 -8.27 -19.96
C ARG A 191 3.74 -9.53 -20.80
N ARG A 192 4.78 -9.72 -21.62
CA ARG A 192 4.97 -10.92 -22.44
C ARG A 192 5.05 -12.18 -21.59
N ARG A 193 5.81 -12.13 -20.48
CA ARG A 193 5.99 -13.25 -19.54
C ARG A 193 4.74 -13.56 -18.72
N SER A 194 4.04 -12.51 -18.29
CA SER A 194 2.85 -12.64 -17.46
C SER A 194 1.59 -13.05 -18.24
N ALA A 195 1.70 -13.27 -19.56
CA ALA A 195 0.58 -13.51 -20.47
C ALA A 195 -0.56 -12.47 -20.34
N ILE A 196 -0.24 -11.27 -19.83
CA ILE A 196 -1.18 -10.15 -19.81
C ILE A 196 -1.36 -9.72 -21.27
N THR A 197 -2.47 -10.15 -21.86
CA THR A 197 -2.93 -9.58 -23.14
C THR A 197 -3.09 -8.08 -22.92
N GLN A 198 -2.49 -7.25 -23.78
CA GLN A 198 -2.67 -5.80 -23.72
C GLN A 198 -4.14 -5.45 -23.94
N VAL A 199 -4.92 -5.47 -22.87
CA VAL A 199 -6.27 -4.93 -22.87
C VAL A 199 -6.09 -3.42 -22.81
N PHE A 200 -5.98 -2.78 -23.98
CA PHE A 200 -6.43 -1.39 -24.13
C PHE A 200 -7.96 -1.40 -24.02
N GLY A 201 -8.47 -1.64 -22.80
CA GLY A 201 -9.89 -1.78 -22.51
C GLY A 201 -10.30 -0.79 -21.43
N GLN A 202 -11.40 -0.12 -21.71
CA GLN A 202 -11.91 1.08 -21.05
C GLN A 202 -12.01 0.97 -19.53
N LEU A 203 -11.03 1.52 -18.81
CA LEU A 203 -11.30 2.20 -17.54
C LEU A 203 -11.93 3.57 -17.82
N GLN A 204 -12.97 3.60 -18.66
CA GLN A 204 -13.75 4.80 -18.87
C GLN A 204 -14.74 4.87 -17.70
N PRO A 205 -14.63 5.87 -16.80
CA PRO A 205 -15.65 6.05 -15.77
C PRO A 205 -17.00 6.26 -16.44
N PRO A 206 -18.11 5.84 -15.80
CA PRO A 206 -19.44 6.00 -16.37
C PRO A 206 -19.64 7.47 -16.74
N VAL A 207 -19.85 7.71 -18.02
CA VAL A 207 -20.31 8.99 -18.54
C VAL A 207 -21.69 9.24 -17.95
N ASN A 208 -21.78 10.26 -17.09
CA ASN A 208 -23.04 10.93 -16.77
C ASN A 208 -23.51 11.73 -17.98
#